data_AF-A0A930PMC1-F1
#
_entry.id   AF-A0A930PMC1-F1
#
_cell.length_a   1.000
_cell.length_b   1.000
_cell.length_c   1.000
_cell.angle_alpha   90.00
_cell.angle_beta   90.00
_cell.angle_gamma   90.00
#
_symmetry.space_group_name_H-M   'P 1'
#
loop_
_entity.id
_entity.type
_entity.pdbx_description
1 polymer ?
#
loop_
_entity_poly.entity_id
_entity_poly.type
_entity_poly.pdbx_seq_one_letter_code
_entity_poly.pdbx_strand_id
1 'polypeptide(L)'
;MANKLTRLGGPGKFGAWVRYGGKPITQQQLDFAVKNYSVAILQPWELDAARYLKKRAPQMVVLAYKCLSSTRSYEPGPIYSSGVSYPLAQSMANSGKDFFAHRLNGDRIEWKGYPKHFQMQVWNADYRWHWVDAVVREMRDSPFDGVMADNDVENDYYGLDLPIQGVESMTKIREHLDFLVAYAGIELNKIGKILVPNIAESRLRYGKWERHSAYGGGFEEVWLGWGPNDYLSSPYAVMQGREIANGSAGDVNLGATFAGLGGRSAASQKKVTILRTPLSDRKAAITGTDENFLYGLAGFWVFGGGAFTGISATHHDAYDEIPHAPELSYDLGDPVGGIIAQSTAQTRAFTRGWAALNTGSKDVTVTVPSNLVDAANRPVPSSFTLRAHQGVVYRRKA
;
A
#
# COMPACT_ATOMS: atom_id res chain seq x y z
N MET A 1 -24.05 13.28 10.41
CA MET A 1 -23.57 12.51 9.23
C MET A 1 -22.55 13.39 8.51
N ALA A 2 -21.26 13.04 8.56
CA ALA A 2 -20.26 13.77 7.79
C ALA A 2 -20.57 13.60 6.30
N ASN A 3 -20.65 14.71 5.58
CA ASN A 3 -20.95 14.72 4.15
C ASN A 3 -19.80 13.98 3.43
N LYS A 4 -20.02 12.72 3.02
CA LYS A 4 -19.03 11.83 2.37
C LYS A 4 -18.59 12.28 0.96
N LEU A 5 -18.90 13.52 0.60
CA LEU A 5 -18.43 14.20 -0.62
C LEU A 5 -16.89 14.41 -0.66
N THR A 6 -16.16 14.06 0.40
CA THR A 6 -14.69 14.21 0.49
C THR A 6 -13.97 12.89 0.80
N ARG A 7 -14.24 11.83 0.02
CA ARG A 7 -13.35 10.66 -0.02
C ARG A 7 -12.01 11.05 -0.65
N LEU A 8 -10.90 10.70 0.00
CA LEU A 8 -9.56 10.85 -0.58
C LEU A 8 -9.46 10.10 -1.91
N GLY A 9 -8.89 10.74 -2.92
CA GLY A 9 -8.83 10.21 -4.29
C GLY A 9 -10.01 10.57 -5.19
N GLY A 10 -11.06 11.19 -4.63
CA GLY A 10 -12.24 11.63 -5.38
C GLY A 10 -13.36 10.58 -5.48
N PRO A 11 -14.57 11.01 -5.91
CA PRO A 11 -15.74 10.13 -5.99
C PRO A 11 -15.55 9.01 -7.02
N GLY A 12 -15.95 7.79 -6.69
CA GLY A 12 -16.08 6.67 -7.64
C GLY A 12 -14.78 6.10 -8.22
N LYS A 13 -13.60 6.42 -7.64
CA LYS A 13 -12.30 5.89 -8.10
C LYS A 13 -11.65 5.04 -7.03
N PHE A 14 -11.52 3.73 -7.25
CA PHE A 14 -10.96 2.82 -6.25
C PHE A 14 -9.59 2.24 -6.64
N GLY A 15 -9.04 2.61 -7.80
CA GLY A 15 -7.75 2.08 -8.26
C GLY A 15 -6.55 2.83 -7.67
N ALA A 16 -5.48 2.10 -7.36
CA ALA A 16 -4.17 2.64 -7.02
C ALA A 16 -3.17 2.36 -8.14
N TRP A 17 -2.38 3.37 -8.50
CA TRP A 17 -1.31 3.23 -9.49
C TRP A 17 0.03 2.99 -8.80
N VAL A 18 0.49 1.75 -8.81
CA VAL A 18 1.81 1.38 -8.29
C VAL A 18 2.80 1.46 -9.44
N ARG A 19 3.45 2.64 -9.61
CA ARG A 19 4.23 2.99 -10.81
C ARG A 19 5.64 3.47 -10.46
N TYR A 20 6.44 2.58 -9.90
CA TYR A 20 7.85 2.86 -9.60
C TYR A 20 8.86 1.92 -10.26
N GLY A 21 8.47 1.16 -11.29
CA GLY A 21 9.35 0.29 -12.07
C GLY A 21 9.57 0.73 -13.52
N GLY A 22 10.45 0.04 -14.25
CA GLY A 22 10.49 0.01 -15.71
C GLY A 22 10.74 1.34 -16.45
N LYS A 23 10.04 1.49 -17.59
CA LYS A 23 10.26 2.56 -18.59
C LYS A 23 9.82 3.94 -18.12
N PRO A 24 10.21 5.04 -18.79
CA PRO A 24 9.67 6.37 -18.51
C PRO A 24 8.13 6.40 -18.57
N ILE A 25 7.52 7.18 -17.68
CA ILE A 25 6.06 7.35 -17.66
C ILE A 25 5.60 8.11 -18.91
N THR A 26 4.61 7.57 -19.62
CA THR A 26 4.08 8.22 -20.83
C THR A 26 2.89 9.13 -20.50
N GLN A 27 2.62 10.10 -21.40
CA GLN A 27 1.45 10.96 -21.29
C GLN A 27 0.13 10.16 -21.27
N GLN A 28 0.05 9.09 -22.05
CA GLN A 28 -1.11 8.20 -22.07
C GLN A 28 -1.36 7.55 -20.71
N GLN A 29 -0.29 7.10 -20.03
CA GLN A 29 -0.40 6.54 -18.69
C GLN A 29 -0.88 7.59 -17.67
N LEU A 30 -0.39 8.83 -17.75
CA LEU A 30 -0.84 9.93 -16.89
C LEU A 30 -2.32 10.25 -17.10
N ASP A 31 -2.77 10.36 -18.35
CA ASP A 31 -4.16 10.66 -18.67
C ASP A 31 -5.09 9.53 -18.24
N PHE A 32 -4.64 8.28 -18.34
CA PHE A 32 -5.34 7.13 -17.80
C PHE A 32 -5.44 7.21 -16.27
N ALA A 33 -4.34 7.53 -15.59
CA ALA A 33 -4.29 7.62 -14.14
C ALA A 33 -5.24 8.70 -13.59
N VAL A 34 -5.25 9.89 -14.20
CA VAL A 34 -6.17 10.99 -13.85
C VAL A 34 -7.63 10.53 -13.86
N LYS A 35 -8.02 9.68 -14.82
CA LYS A 35 -9.39 9.20 -14.96
C LYS A 35 -9.73 8.09 -13.97
N ASN A 36 -8.81 7.19 -13.68
CA ASN A 36 -9.13 5.89 -13.08
C ASN A 36 -8.65 5.71 -11.63
N TYR A 37 -7.67 6.49 -11.17
CA TYR A 37 -7.01 6.21 -9.90
C TYR A 37 -7.27 7.27 -8.83
N SER A 38 -7.33 6.81 -7.58
CA SER A 38 -7.41 7.61 -6.36
C SER A 38 -6.03 7.90 -5.76
N VAL A 39 -5.08 7.01 -6.02
CA VAL A 39 -3.71 7.07 -5.48
C VAL A 39 -2.71 6.75 -6.58
N ALA A 40 -1.56 7.41 -6.57
CA ALA A 40 -0.40 7.07 -7.38
C ALA A 40 0.86 6.99 -6.49
N ILE A 41 1.68 5.97 -6.70
CA ILE A 41 3.00 5.82 -6.10
C ILE A 41 4.01 5.86 -7.23
N LEU A 42 4.87 6.88 -7.24
CA LEU A 42 5.85 7.12 -8.30
C LEU A 42 7.28 7.06 -7.74
N GLN A 43 8.27 6.89 -8.61
CA GLN A 43 9.66 7.15 -8.22
C GLN A 43 9.84 8.63 -7.82
N PRO A 44 10.77 8.95 -6.90
CA PRO A 44 10.88 10.30 -6.34
C PRO A 44 11.40 11.34 -7.35
N TRP A 45 12.05 10.90 -8.44
CA TRP A 45 12.47 11.79 -9.54
C TRP A 45 11.34 12.15 -10.52
N GLU A 46 10.16 11.49 -10.43
CA GLU A 46 9.02 11.72 -11.33
C GLU A 46 8.23 12.99 -10.96
N LEU A 47 8.95 14.10 -10.78
CA LEU A 47 8.40 15.38 -10.31
C LEU A 47 7.37 15.98 -11.28
N ASP A 48 7.62 15.88 -12.59
CA ASP A 48 6.72 16.42 -13.61
C ASP A 48 5.42 15.60 -13.70
N ALA A 49 5.52 14.28 -13.63
CA ALA A 49 4.37 13.40 -13.52
C ALA A 49 3.54 13.72 -12.27
N ALA A 50 4.18 13.87 -11.11
CA ALA A 50 3.50 14.25 -9.87
C ALA A 50 2.79 15.61 -9.99
N ARG A 51 3.45 16.65 -10.54
CA ARG A 51 2.81 17.96 -10.79
C ARG A 51 1.64 17.84 -11.75
N TYR A 52 1.77 17.04 -12.81
CA TYR A 52 0.70 16.80 -13.78
C TYR A 52 -0.54 16.20 -13.10
N LEU A 53 -0.35 15.14 -12.31
CA LEU A 53 -1.41 14.46 -11.58
C LEU A 53 -2.08 15.41 -10.57
N LYS A 54 -1.30 16.14 -9.76
CA LYS A 54 -1.86 17.09 -8.78
C LYS A 54 -2.63 18.24 -9.45
N LYS A 55 -2.21 18.68 -10.64
CA LYS A 55 -2.93 19.72 -11.41
C LYS A 55 -4.24 19.21 -12.00
N ARG A 56 -4.27 17.98 -12.53
CA ARG A 56 -5.43 17.43 -13.26
C ARG A 56 -6.40 16.64 -12.39
N ALA A 57 -5.92 16.10 -11.28
CA ALA A 57 -6.68 15.33 -10.29
C ALA A 57 -6.25 15.75 -8.87
N PRO A 58 -6.58 16.97 -8.40
CA PRO A 58 -6.07 17.51 -7.14
C PRO A 58 -6.45 16.68 -5.90
N GLN A 59 -7.52 15.87 -6.00
CA GLN A 59 -7.96 14.94 -4.95
C GLN A 59 -7.16 13.63 -4.93
N MET A 60 -6.40 13.30 -5.97
CA MET A 60 -5.53 12.12 -6.01
C MET A 60 -4.40 12.28 -5.00
N VAL A 61 -4.14 11.24 -4.22
CA VAL A 61 -2.95 11.18 -3.36
C VAL A 61 -1.77 10.70 -4.21
N VAL A 62 -0.70 11.48 -4.27
CA VAL A 62 0.51 11.15 -5.03
C VAL A 62 1.69 11.00 -4.08
N LEU A 63 2.26 9.81 -4.01
CA LEU A 63 3.32 9.44 -3.08
C LEU A 63 4.64 9.17 -3.81
N ALA A 64 5.74 9.60 -3.22
CA ALA A 64 7.08 9.23 -3.66
C ALA A 64 7.48 7.89 -3.03
N TYR A 65 8.04 6.97 -3.82
CA TYR A 65 8.63 5.73 -3.31
C TYR A 65 9.94 6.02 -2.57
N LYS A 66 10.09 5.47 -1.36
CA LYS A 66 11.35 5.44 -0.61
C LYS A 66 11.55 4.11 0.09
N CYS A 67 12.69 3.46 -0.09
CA CYS A 67 13.09 2.29 0.67
C CYS A 67 13.60 2.69 2.06
N LEU A 68 13.13 2.00 3.11
CA LEU A 68 13.53 2.18 4.50
C LEU A 68 14.86 1.51 4.87
N SER A 69 15.26 0.47 4.15
CA SER A 69 16.24 -0.50 4.65
C SER A 69 17.35 -0.88 3.67
N SER A 70 17.34 -0.37 2.44
CA SER A 70 18.44 -0.54 1.48
C SER A 70 18.79 0.72 0.70
N THR A 71 19.96 0.67 0.07
CA THR A 71 20.42 1.65 -0.91
C THR A 71 21.00 0.95 -2.15
N ARG A 72 21.08 1.65 -3.29
CA ARG A 72 21.44 1.05 -4.58
C ARG A 72 22.68 1.71 -5.20
N SER A 73 23.67 0.92 -5.59
CA SER A 73 24.91 1.46 -6.17
C SER A 73 24.80 1.88 -7.64
N TYR A 74 23.73 1.49 -8.32
CA TYR A 74 23.50 1.82 -9.74
C TYR A 74 22.69 3.10 -9.94
N GLU A 75 22.11 3.69 -8.89
CA GLU A 75 21.29 4.90 -9.05
C GLU A 75 22.17 6.10 -9.38
N PRO A 76 21.93 6.78 -10.51
CA PRO A 76 22.77 7.90 -10.93
C PRO A 76 22.56 9.16 -10.09
N GLY A 77 21.44 9.25 -9.37
CA GLY A 77 21.01 10.47 -8.69
C GLY A 77 20.51 11.55 -9.67
N PRO A 78 20.32 12.80 -9.19
CA PRO A 78 20.60 13.28 -7.83
C PRO A 78 19.49 12.97 -6.81
N ILE A 79 18.33 12.47 -7.27
CA ILE A 79 17.22 12.05 -6.41
C ILE A 79 17.21 10.51 -6.39
N TYR A 80 17.11 9.93 -5.18
CA TYR A 80 17.31 8.49 -4.96
C TYR A 80 16.04 7.84 -4.42
N SER A 81 15.85 6.55 -4.70
CA SER A 81 14.71 5.77 -4.20
C SER A 81 14.88 5.30 -2.74
N SER A 82 15.90 5.80 -2.03
CA SER A 82 16.20 5.52 -0.63
C SER A 82 16.41 6.84 0.14
N GLY A 83 16.17 6.84 1.45
CA GLY A 83 16.42 8.03 2.28
C GLY A 83 17.92 8.30 2.48
N VAL A 84 18.73 7.25 2.51
CA VAL A 84 20.20 7.35 2.49
C VAL A 84 20.69 6.77 1.16
N SER A 85 21.22 7.62 0.29
CA SER A 85 21.76 7.21 -1.01
C SER A 85 23.07 6.45 -0.87
N TYR A 86 23.41 5.65 -1.88
CA TYR A 86 24.66 4.88 -1.88
C TYR A 86 25.90 5.79 -1.80
N PRO A 87 25.99 6.93 -2.54
CA PRO A 87 27.09 7.86 -2.37
C PRO A 87 27.21 8.43 -0.95
N LEU A 88 26.09 8.74 -0.29
CA LEU A 88 26.10 9.19 1.10
C LEU A 88 26.59 8.08 2.03
N ALA A 89 26.04 6.87 1.91
CA ALA A 89 26.45 5.72 2.70
C ALA A 89 27.96 5.43 2.56
N GLN A 90 28.49 5.51 1.33
CA GLN A 90 29.92 5.34 1.06
C GLN A 90 30.78 6.45 1.70
N SER A 91 30.33 7.71 1.62
CA SER A 91 31.02 8.83 2.28
C SER A 91 31.05 8.66 3.80
N MET A 92 29.94 8.23 4.40
CA MET A 92 29.84 7.97 5.84
C MET A 92 30.75 6.80 6.25
N ALA A 93 30.77 5.72 5.48
CA ALA A 93 31.71 4.60 5.71
C ALA A 93 33.18 5.06 5.66
N ASN A 94 33.55 5.88 4.68
CA ASN A 94 34.91 6.41 4.55
C ASN A 94 35.33 7.35 5.70
N SER A 95 34.36 7.90 6.43
CA SER A 95 34.58 8.75 7.62
C SER A 95 34.44 8.00 8.94
N GLY A 96 34.31 6.67 8.91
CA GLY A 96 34.21 5.81 10.10
C GLY A 96 32.79 5.66 10.66
N LYS A 97 31.77 6.18 9.97
CA LYS A 97 30.35 6.04 10.32
C LYS A 97 29.65 5.10 9.33
N ASP A 98 30.01 3.82 9.36
CA ASP A 98 29.47 2.87 8.38
C ASP A 98 27.98 2.60 8.61
N PHE A 99 27.19 2.78 7.56
CA PHE A 99 25.75 2.51 7.55
C PHE A 99 25.38 1.24 6.79
N PHE A 100 26.32 0.61 6.08
CA PHE A 100 26.08 -0.69 5.44
C PHE A 100 25.98 -1.78 6.50
N ALA A 101 25.07 -2.73 6.31
CA ALA A 101 25.04 -3.93 7.14
C ALA A 101 26.12 -4.91 6.70
N HIS A 102 26.73 -5.59 7.66
CA HIS A 102 27.83 -6.51 7.42
C HIS A 102 27.52 -7.90 7.98
N ARG A 103 27.91 -8.92 7.22
CA ARG A 103 28.04 -10.30 7.69
C ARG A 103 29.08 -10.35 8.82
N LEU A 104 29.07 -11.43 9.61
CA LEU A 104 30.03 -11.60 10.71
C LEU A 104 31.50 -11.59 10.23
N ASN A 105 31.77 -12.01 9.00
CA ASN A 105 33.10 -11.96 8.39
C ASN A 105 33.52 -10.55 7.88
N GLY A 106 32.64 -9.54 7.99
CA GLY A 106 32.90 -8.17 7.57
C GLY A 106 32.40 -7.82 6.16
N ASP A 107 31.86 -8.77 5.39
CA ASP A 107 31.36 -8.47 4.05
C ASP A 107 30.06 -7.66 4.10
N ARG A 108 29.91 -6.68 3.19
CA ARG A 108 28.65 -5.96 3.00
C ARG A 108 27.55 -6.91 2.52
N ILE A 109 26.33 -6.71 2.99
CA ILE A 109 25.19 -7.55 2.63
C ILE A 109 24.46 -6.96 1.42
N GLU A 110 24.48 -7.70 0.32
CA GLU A 110 23.66 -7.46 -0.86
C GLU A 110 22.40 -8.33 -0.81
N TRP A 111 21.24 -7.77 -1.17
CA TRP A 111 19.96 -8.48 -1.10
C TRP A 111 19.87 -9.60 -2.14
N LYS A 112 19.45 -10.79 -1.71
CA LYS A 112 19.16 -11.92 -2.59
C LYS A 112 18.03 -11.55 -3.56
N GLY A 113 18.26 -11.79 -4.85
CA GLY A 113 17.30 -11.47 -5.93
C GLY A 113 17.33 -10.01 -6.40
N TYR A 114 18.02 -9.12 -5.68
CA TYR A 114 18.12 -7.70 -6.01
C TYR A 114 19.58 -7.25 -6.06
N PRO A 115 20.32 -7.57 -7.14
CA PRO A 115 21.70 -7.16 -7.26
C PRO A 115 21.88 -5.66 -7.07
N LYS A 116 23.02 -5.28 -6.47
CA LYS A 116 23.45 -3.93 -6.13
C LYS A 116 22.54 -3.19 -5.14
N HIS A 117 21.62 -3.90 -4.49
CA HIS A 117 20.89 -3.40 -3.32
C HIS A 117 21.63 -3.82 -2.06
N PHE A 118 22.09 -2.85 -1.29
CA PHE A 118 22.83 -3.09 -0.06
C PHE A 118 21.94 -2.84 1.15
N GLN A 119 21.87 -3.83 2.05
CA GLN A 119 21.17 -3.70 3.32
C GLN A 119 21.84 -2.60 4.16
N MET A 120 21.03 -1.73 4.74
CA MET A 120 21.48 -0.68 5.64
C MET A 120 21.24 -1.09 7.10
N GLN A 121 22.05 -0.56 8.01
CA GLN A 121 21.91 -0.79 9.45
C GLN A 121 20.73 0.01 10.00
N VAL A 122 19.49 -0.46 9.81
CA VAL A 122 18.30 0.20 10.35
C VAL A 122 18.35 0.34 11.88
N TRP A 123 19.14 -0.51 12.55
CA TRP A 123 19.42 -0.43 13.99
C TRP A 123 20.38 0.68 14.41
N ASN A 124 21.15 1.25 13.48
CA ASN A 124 21.98 2.42 13.73
C ASN A 124 21.12 3.70 13.82
N ALA A 125 21.24 4.43 14.93
CA ALA A 125 20.48 5.66 15.16
C ALA A 125 20.86 6.79 14.18
N ASP A 126 22.15 6.91 13.83
CA ASP A 126 22.62 7.91 12.87
C ASP A 126 22.05 7.62 11.48
N TYR A 127 22.01 6.35 11.07
CA TYR A 127 21.35 5.97 9.81
C TYR A 127 19.88 6.42 9.78
N ARG A 128 19.11 6.12 10.84
CA ARG A 128 17.70 6.52 10.92
C ARG A 128 17.55 8.04 10.89
N TRP A 129 18.40 8.78 11.60
CA TRP A 129 18.38 10.24 11.58
C TRP A 129 18.66 10.79 10.17
N HIS A 130 19.71 10.29 9.50
CA HIS A 130 20.05 10.72 8.14
C HIS A 130 18.94 10.38 7.14
N TRP A 131 18.30 9.23 7.27
CA TRP A 131 17.16 8.86 6.45
C TRP A 131 16.01 9.86 6.62
N VAL A 132 15.62 10.16 7.87
CA VAL A 132 14.52 11.08 8.16
C VAL A 132 14.84 12.50 7.69
N ASP A 133 16.02 13.02 8.01
CA ASP A 133 16.45 14.36 7.60
C ASP A 133 16.45 14.53 6.08
N ALA A 134 17.05 13.59 5.35
CA ALA A 134 17.13 13.65 3.89
C ALA A 134 15.74 13.60 3.24
N VAL A 135 14.87 12.69 3.69
CA VAL A 135 13.51 12.55 3.15
C VAL A 135 12.66 13.78 3.46
N VAL A 136 12.74 14.33 4.67
CA VAL A 136 11.98 15.54 5.05
C VAL A 136 12.46 16.76 4.25
N ARG A 137 13.77 16.92 4.04
CA ARG A 137 14.31 18.00 3.18
C ARG A 137 13.83 17.86 1.74
N GLU A 138 13.90 16.66 1.18
CA GLU A 138 13.44 16.39 -0.19
C GLU A 138 11.93 16.67 -0.35
N MET A 139 11.11 16.27 0.62
CA MET A 139 9.65 16.37 0.52
C MET A 139 9.10 17.78 0.75
N ARG A 140 9.80 18.65 1.48
CA ARG A 140 9.30 19.99 1.88
C ARG A 140 8.71 20.79 0.72
N ASP A 141 9.43 20.86 -0.40
CA ASP A 141 9.04 21.62 -1.59
C ASP A 141 8.67 20.73 -2.78
N SER A 142 8.42 19.44 -2.51
CA SER A 142 8.07 18.46 -3.54
C SER A 142 6.56 18.52 -3.89
N PRO A 143 6.18 18.12 -5.13
CA PRO A 143 4.78 18.03 -5.53
C PRO A 143 4.04 16.84 -4.91
N PHE A 144 4.73 15.94 -4.21
CA PHE A 144 4.14 14.75 -3.59
C PHE A 144 3.38 15.12 -2.32
N ASP A 145 2.30 14.40 -2.02
CA ASP A 145 1.56 14.53 -0.76
C ASP A 145 2.30 13.83 0.40
N GLY A 146 3.27 12.96 0.09
CA GLY A 146 4.00 12.19 1.07
C GLY A 146 4.85 11.09 0.46
N VAL A 147 5.20 10.11 1.28
CA VAL A 147 6.07 9.00 0.91
C VAL A 147 5.35 7.67 1.11
N MET A 148 5.45 6.78 0.12
CA MET A 148 5.25 5.35 0.34
C MET A 148 6.61 4.77 0.75
N ALA A 149 6.70 4.34 2.01
CA ALA A 149 7.95 3.90 2.62
C ALA A 149 8.04 2.37 2.59
N ASP A 150 8.78 1.86 1.62
CA ASP A 150 8.90 0.45 1.34
C ASP A 150 9.83 -0.27 2.33
N ASN A 151 9.62 -1.58 2.50
CA ASN A 151 10.45 -2.48 3.29
C ASN A 151 10.40 -2.26 4.81
N ASP A 152 9.20 -1.99 5.35
CA ASP A 152 8.84 -2.18 6.77
C ASP A 152 8.64 -3.68 7.06
N VAL A 153 9.71 -4.45 6.86
CA VAL A 153 9.67 -5.91 6.78
C VAL A 153 9.25 -6.59 8.09
N GLU A 154 8.52 -7.70 7.97
CA GLU A 154 8.18 -8.55 9.12
C GLU A 154 9.11 -9.77 9.25
N ASN A 155 9.66 -10.27 8.13
CA ASN A 155 10.57 -11.42 8.10
C ASN A 155 11.76 -11.17 7.14
N ASP A 156 12.70 -12.11 7.09
CA ASP A 156 13.83 -12.04 6.18
C ASP A 156 13.41 -12.41 4.75
N TYR A 157 13.08 -11.38 3.96
CA TYR A 157 12.73 -11.53 2.55
C TYR A 157 13.94 -11.48 1.62
N TYR A 158 15.10 -11.03 2.12
CA TYR A 158 16.26 -10.67 1.30
C TYR A 158 17.49 -11.55 1.53
N GLY A 159 17.37 -12.61 2.33
CA GLY A 159 18.49 -13.50 2.63
C GLY A 159 19.56 -12.80 3.47
N LEU A 160 19.11 -12.11 4.53
CA LEU A 160 19.99 -11.52 5.54
C LEU A 160 20.71 -12.58 6.37
N ASP A 161 20.28 -13.85 6.31
CA ASP A 161 20.92 -15.03 6.93
C ASP A 161 21.50 -14.72 8.32
N LEU A 162 20.62 -14.28 9.22
CA LEU A 162 20.98 -13.86 10.57
C LEU A 162 21.64 -15.01 11.35
N PRO A 163 22.58 -14.73 12.28
CA PRO A 163 22.97 -13.41 12.77
C PRO A 163 23.95 -12.66 11.86
N ILE A 164 23.90 -11.33 11.94
CA ILE A 164 24.82 -10.39 11.26
C ILE A 164 25.43 -9.44 12.30
N GLN A 165 26.39 -8.60 11.92
CA GLN A 165 27.02 -7.70 12.88
C GLN A 165 25.98 -6.77 13.52
N GLY A 166 25.90 -6.82 14.86
CA GLY A 166 24.99 -6.01 15.64
C GLY A 166 23.52 -6.48 15.65
N VAL A 167 23.16 -7.56 14.95
CA VAL A 167 21.78 -8.08 14.90
C VAL A 167 21.74 -9.60 15.00
N GLU A 168 21.06 -10.09 16.03
CA GLU A 168 20.86 -11.51 16.29
C GLU A 168 19.59 -12.09 15.66
N SER A 169 18.57 -11.27 15.42
CA SER A 169 17.26 -11.74 14.95
C SER A 169 16.45 -10.67 14.21
N MET A 170 15.43 -11.11 13.47
CA MET A 170 14.47 -10.20 12.83
C MET A 170 13.69 -9.35 13.84
N THR A 171 13.61 -9.75 15.12
CA THR A 171 12.99 -8.94 16.17
C THR A 171 13.69 -7.59 16.31
N LYS A 172 15.02 -7.58 16.36
CA LYS A 172 15.78 -6.33 16.45
C LYS A 172 15.62 -5.45 15.22
N ILE A 173 15.59 -6.03 14.02
CA ILE A 173 15.31 -5.28 12.79
C ILE A 173 13.92 -4.62 12.85
N ARG A 174 12.89 -5.38 13.24
CA ARG A 174 11.52 -4.87 13.40
C ARG A 174 11.45 -3.74 14.41
N GLU A 175 12.03 -3.89 15.60
CA GLU A 175 12.03 -2.86 16.64
C GLU A 175 12.62 -1.53 16.13
N HIS A 176 13.69 -1.60 15.35
CA HIS A 176 14.33 -0.41 14.81
C HIS A 176 13.63 0.17 13.58
N LEU A 177 12.91 -0.64 12.81
CA LEU A 177 11.96 -0.17 11.80
C LEU A 177 10.76 0.53 12.43
N ASP A 178 10.22 0.00 13.54
CA ASP A 178 9.14 0.64 14.30
C ASP A 178 9.56 2.09 14.70
N PHE A 179 10.81 2.28 15.16
CA PHE A 179 11.36 3.62 15.41
C PHE A 179 11.51 4.49 14.16
N LEU A 180 12.04 3.93 13.06
CA LEU A 180 12.24 4.69 11.83
C LEU A 180 10.90 5.17 11.24
N VAL A 181 9.90 4.29 11.19
CA VAL A 181 8.54 4.62 10.73
C VAL A 181 7.93 5.71 11.60
N ALA A 182 8.05 5.58 12.93
CA ALA A 182 7.51 6.58 13.85
C ALA A 182 8.16 7.96 13.67
N TYR A 183 9.49 8.04 13.62
CA TYR A 183 10.20 9.30 13.47
C TYR A 183 9.98 9.93 12.09
N ALA A 184 10.03 9.14 11.03
CA ALA A 184 9.73 9.61 9.67
C ALA A 184 8.31 10.18 9.58
N GLY A 185 7.34 9.48 10.16
CA GLY A 185 5.94 9.88 10.14
C GLY A 185 5.71 11.19 10.88
N ILE A 186 6.26 11.33 12.09
CA ILE A 186 6.18 12.55 12.89
C ILE A 186 6.77 13.74 12.15
N GLU A 187 7.99 13.62 11.60
CA GLU A 187 8.65 14.75 10.94
C GLU A 187 8.01 15.11 9.60
N LEU A 188 7.54 14.14 8.83
CA LEU A 188 6.76 14.40 7.61
C LEU A 188 5.43 15.11 7.94
N ASN A 189 4.71 14.66 8.97
CA ASN A 189 3.45 15.29 9.35
C ASN A 189 3.65 16.76 9.77
N LYS A 190 4.76 17.12 10.44
CA LYS A 190 5.10 18.52 10.78
C LYS A 190 5.22 19.42 9.56
N ILE A 191 5.70 18.90 8.43
CA ILE A 191 5.82 19.65 7.16
C ILE A 191 4.60 19.49 6.25
N GLY A 192 3.51 18.89 6.75
CA GLY A 192 2.26 18.72 6.01
C GLY A 192 2.26 17.56 5.02
N LYS A 193 3.16 16.57 5.20
CA LYS A 193 3.30 15.40 4.34
C LYS A 193 2.93 14.12 5.10
N ILE A 194 2.44 13.11 4.39
CA ILE A 194 2.07 11.81 5.00
C ILE A 194 3.16 10.77 4.82
N LEU A 195 3.21 9.80 5.73
CA LEU A 195 3.98 8.56 5.57
C LEU A 195 3.02 7.37 5.43
N VAL A 196 3.20 6.59 4.38
CA VAL A 196 2.45 5.36 4.11
C VAL A 196 3.46 4.21 4.03
N PRO A 197 3.80 3.54 5.14
CA PRO A 197 4.71 2.40 5.09
C PRO A 197 4.10 1.21 4.32
N ASN A 198 4.92 0.47 3.58
CA ASN A 198 4.61 -0.88 3.11
C ASN A 198 4.70 -1.82 4.30
N ILE A 199 3.64 -1.81 5.12
CA ILE A 199 3.59 -2.54 6.39
C ILE A 199 3.81 -4.02 6.12
N ALA A 200 3.19 -4.50 5.03
CA ALA A 200 3.11 -5.87 4.58
C ALA A 200 2.71 -6.86 5.70
N GLU A 201 2.08 -7.97 5.35
CA GLU A 201 1.91 -9.06 6.31
C GLU A 201 1.18 -8.66 7.62
N SER A 202 0.22 -7.73 7.52
CA SER A 202 -0.42 -7.06 8.67
C SER A 202 -1.03 -8.01 9.71
N ARG A 203 -1.27 -9.26 9.31
CA ARG A 203 -1.81 -10.35 10.13
C ARG A 203 -0.79 -10.98 11.10
N LEU A 204 0.52 -10.78 10.92
CA LEU A 204 1.53 -11.50 11.70
C LEU A 204 1.82 -10.88 13.07
N ARG A 205 1.61 -9.57 13.23
CA ARG A 205 1.94 -8.84 14.46
C ARG A 205 0.80 -7.90 14.84
N TYR A 206 0.01 -8.32 15.83
CA TYR A 206 -1.17 -7.60 16.30
C TYR A 206 -0.90 -6.12 16.58
N GLY A 207 -1.75 -5.24 16.05
CA GLY A 207 -1.63 -3.80 16.21
C GLY A 207 -0.49 -3.14 15.43
N LYS A 208 0.36 -3.87 14.69
CA LYS A 208 1.40 -3.27 13.82
C LYS A 208 0.74 -2.31 12.83
N TRP A 209 -0.36 -2.75 12.19
CA TRP A 209 -1.07 -1.93 11.21
C TRP A 209 -1.55 -0.61 11.79
N GLU A 210 -2.23 -0.64 12.94
CA GLU A 210 -2.71 0.57 13.62
C GLU A 210 -1.56 1.53 13.96
N ARG A 211 -0.48 1.02 14.56
CA ARG A 211 0.68 1.83 14.95
C ARG A 211 1.37 2.47 13.75
N HIS A 212 1.64 1.69 12.71
CA HIS A 212 2.44 2.16 11.58
C HIS A 212 1.62 3.01 10.61
N SER A 213 0.29 2.79 10.53
CA SER A 213 -0.60 3.61 9.70
C SER A 213 -1.00 4.95 10.33
N ALA A 214 -0.59 5.23 11.56
CA ALA A 214 -0.96 6.44 12.30
C ALA A 214 -0.50 7.75 11.62
N TYR A 215 0.50 7.69 10.74
CA TYR A 215 1.17 8.88 10.17
C TYR A 215 0.73 9.24 8.74
N GLY A 216 -0.22 8.51 8.18
CA GLY A 216 -0.63 8.73 6.79
C GLY A 216 -1.50 7.64 6.19
N GLY A 217 -1.48 6.44 6.77
CA GLY A 217 -2.12 5.25 6.24
C GLY A 217 -1.11 4.12 6.05
N GLY A 218 -1.48 3.07 5.32
CA GLY A 218 -0.63 1.90 5.15
C GLY A 218 -0.80 1.26 3.78
N PHE A 219 0.26 0.61 3.31
CA PHE A 219 0.26 -0.21 2.10
C PHE A 219 0.41 -1.69 2.47
N GLU A 220 -0.45 -2.53 1.90
CA GLU A 220 -0.40 -3.99 2.01
C GLU A 220 -0.12 -4.58 0.62
N GLU A 221 1.13 -4.98 0.39
CA GLU A 221 1.61 -5.49 -0.91
C GLU A 221 1.17 -6.94 -1.22
N VAL A 222 0.84 -7.69 -0.17
CA VAL A 222 0.48 -9.12 -0.22
C VAL A 222 -0.95 -9.32 0.25
N TRP A 223 -1.86 -8.52 -0.32
CA TRP A 223 -3.27 -8.54 0.01
C TRP A 223 -3.90 -9.89 -0.37
N LEU A 224 -4.38 -10.64 0.63
CA LEU A 224 -4.99 -11.97 0.54
C LEU A 224 -4.11 -13.09 -0.04
N GLY A 225 -2.84 -12.83 -0.37
CA GLY A 225 -1.89 -13.82 -0.87
C GLY A 225 -0.51 -13.23 -1.17
N TRP A 226 0.51 -14.08 -1.10
CA TRP A 226 1.91 -13.75 -1.41
C TRP A 226 2.21 -13.76 -2.90
N GLY A 227 1.48 -14.59 -3.66
CA GLY A 227 1.71 -14.80 -5.07
C GLY A 227 0.44 -15.17 -5.83
N PRO A 228 0.54 -15.36 -7.16
CA PRO A 228 -0.60 -15.68 -8.02
C PRO A 228 -1.41 -16.88 -7.55
N ASN A 229 -0.75 -17.86 -6.93
CA ASN A 229 -1.35 -19.12 -6.46
C ASN A 229 -1.03 -19.41 -4.97
N ASP A 230 -0.43 -18.46 -4.27
CA ASP A 230 -0.03 -18.61 -2.87
C ASP A 230 -0.95 -17.75 -1.98
N TYR A 231 -2.15 -18.28 -1.75
CA TYR A 231 -3.20 -17.59 -0.99
C TYR A 231 -2.99 -17.74 0.51
N LEU A 232 -3.39 -16.70 1.25
CA LEU A 232 -3.52 -16.82 2.69
C LEU A 232 -4.62 -17.83 3.04
N SER A 233 -4.41 -18.60 4.10
CA SER A 233 -5.48 -19.41 4.67
C SER A 233 -6.63 -18.52 5.17
N SER A 234 -7.86 -19.05 5.18
CA SER A 234 -9.05 -18.27 5.55
C SER A 234 -8.90 -17.49 6.88
N PRO A 235 -8.39 -18.08 7.98
CA PRO A 235 -8.17 -17.34 9.23
C PRO A 235 -7.21 -16.15 9.06
N TYR A 236 -6.12 -16.34 8.31
CA TYR A 236 -5.12 -15.30 8.07
C TYR A 236 -5.66 -14.19 7.15
N ALA A 237 -6.40 -14.54 6.10
CA ALA A 237 -7.06 -13.56 5.22
C ALA A 237 -8.08 -12.70 5.98
N VAL A 238 -8.90 -13.32 6.84
CA VAL A 238 -9.88 -12.60 7.67
C VAL A 238 -9.18 -11.72 8.71
N MET A 239 -8.11 -12.20 9.34
CA MET A 239 -7.31 -11.41 10.28
C MET A 239 -6.67 -10.21 9.59
N GLN A 240 -6.06 -10.40 8.42
CA GLN A 240 -5.48 -9.32 7.61
C GLN A 240 -6.52 -8.23 7.34
N GLY A 241 -7.70 -8.61 6.82
CA GLY A 241 -8.76 -7.65 6.54
C GLY A 241 -9.28 -6.89 7.75
N ARG A 242 -9.34 -7.53 8.93
CA ARG A 242 -9.77 -6.89 10.19
C ARG A 242 -8.74 -5.90 10.72
N GLU A 243 -7.46 -6.28 10.78
CA GLU A 243 -6.38 -5.38 11.24
C GLU A 243 -6.30 -4.13 10.36
N ILE A 244 -6.39 -4.31 9.03
CA ILE A 244 -6.38 -3.21 8.07
C ILE A 244 -7.60 -2.31 8.27
N ALA A 245 -8.80 -2.89 8.36
CA ALA A 245 -10.05 -2.14 8.58
C ALA A 245 -9.97 -1.29 9.85
N ASN A 246 -9.50 -1.86 10.96
CA ASN A 246 -9.38 -1.16 12.23
C ASN A 246 -8.40 0.03 12.13
N GLY A 247 -7.18 -0.18 11.64
CA GLY A 247 -6.20 0.91 11.58
C GLY A 247 -6.44 1.93 10.47
N SER A 248 -7.29 1.62 9.48
CA SER A 248 -7.71 2.58 8.44
C SER A 248 -8.63 3.70 8.96
N ALA A 249 -9.22 3.51 10.15
CA ALA A 249 -10.08 4.51 10.76
C ALA A 249 -9.31 5.73 11.30
N GLY A 250 -10.03 6.84 11.41
CA GLY A 250 -9.53 8.10 11.95
C GLY A 250 -8.85 8.99 10.91
N ASP A 251 -8.28 10.08 11.44
CA ASP A 251 -7.61 11.11 10.66
C ASP A 251 -6.15 11.27 11.12
N VAL A 252 -5.34 11.88 10.28
CA VAL A 252 -3.95 12.28 10.51
C VAL A 252 -3.90 13.81 10.57
N ASN A 253 -3.23 14.34 11.58
CA ASN A 253 -3.05 15.78 11.75
C ASN A 253 -1.76 16.24 11.06
N LEU A 254 -1.89 17.18 10.12
CA LEU A 254 -0.80 17.68 9.29
C LEU A 254 -0.50 19.14 9.59
N GLY A 255 0.77 19.52 9.62
CA GLY A 255 1.23 20.90 9.84
C GLY A 255 1.10 21.39 11.28
N ALA A 256 0.75 20.51 12.23
CA ALA A 256 0.76 20.83 13.65
C ALA A 256 2.22 20.94 14.13
N THR A 257 2.68 22.16 14.38
CA THR A 257 3.85 22.41 15.22
C THR A 257 3.35 22.73 16.63
N PHE A 258 3.95 22.13 17.66
CA PHE A 258 3.62 22.46 19.06
C PHE A 258 3.69 23.98 19.24
N ALA A 259 2.54 24.60 19.50
CA ALA A 259 2.38 26.04 19.48
C ALA A 259 2.97 26.67 20.74
N GLY A 260 4.16 27.25 20.61
CA GLY A 260 4.62 28.33 21.50
C GLY A 260 4.29 29.73 20.94
N LEU A 261 4.16 29.88 19.61
CA LEU A 261 3.95 31.17 18.96
C LEU A 261 3.16 30.97 17.64
N GLY A 262 1.86 31.26 17.65
CA GLY A 262 1.06 31.52 16.43
C GLY A 262 0.84 30.35 15.45
N GLY A 263 0.48 29.16 15.96
CA GLY A 263 0.35 27.93 15.16
C GLY A 263 -0.57 28.04 13.94
N ARG A 264 -0.11 27.53 12.79
CA ARG A 264 -0.95 27.22 11.63
C ARG A 264 -1.98 26.16 12.03
N SER A 265 -3.23 26.31 11.59
CA SER A 265 -4.27 25.29 11.82
C SER A 265 -3.81 23.95 11.25
N ALA A 266 -3.79 22.90 12.09
CA ALA A 266 -3.52 21.55 11.63
C ALA A 266 -4.59 21.14 10.60
N ALA A 267 -4.17 20.74 9.40
CA ALA A 267 -5.08 20.14 8.44
C ALA A 267 -5.32 18.69 8.84
N SER A 268 -6.57 18.29 9.03
CA SER A 268 -6.94 16.89 9.27
C SER A 268 -7.17 16.19 7.93
N GLN A 269 -6.54 15.03 7.72
CA GLN A 269 -6.71 14.23 6.50
C GLN A 269 -7.04 12.77 6.86
N LYS A 270 -7.91 12.11 6.08
CA LYS A 270 -8.15 10.66 6.24
C LYS A 270 -6.86 9.85 6.01
N LYS A 271 -6.73 8.71 6.67
CA LYS A 271 -5.64 7.76 6.37
C LYS A 271 -5.78 7.19 4.96
N VAL A 272 -4.64 6.93 4.32
CA VAL A 272 -4.52 6.39 2.96
C VAL A 272 -4.24 4.89 3.04
N THR A 273 -5.27 4.08 2.83
CA THR A 273 -5.12 2.60 2.80
C THR A 273 -5.01 2.13 1.36
N ILE A 274 -3.87 1.54 1.03
CA ILE A 274 -3.53 1.04 -0.30
C ILE A 274 -3.36 -0.47 -0.21
N LEU A 275 -3.98 -1.21 -1.12
CA LEU A 275 -3.84 -2.66 -1.22
C LEU A 275 -3.25 -3.01 -2.59
N ARG A 276 -2.37 -4.00 -2.64
CA ARG A 276 -1.95 -4.62 -3.90
C ARG A 276 -2.17 -6.12 -3.82
N THR A 277 -2.82 -6.66 -4.84
CA THR A 277 -3.02 -8.10 -4.99
C THR A 277 -2.04 -8.65 -6.04
N PRO A 278 -1.40 -9.80 -5.82
CA PRO A 278 -0.63 -10.47 -6.87
C PRO A 278 -1.55 -10.89 -8.03
N LEU A 279 -1.26 -10.45 -9.25
CA LEU A 279 -1.98 -10.89 -10.44
C LEU A 279 -1.78 -12.38 -10.67
N SER A 280 -2.84 -13.04 -11.13
CA SER A 280 -2.77 -14.36 -11.74
C SER A 280 -2.77 -14.24 -13.28
N ASP A 281 -2.84 -15.38 -13.96
CA ASP A 281 -3.13 -15.43 -15.41
C ASP A 281 -4.60 -15.80 -15.69
N ARG A 282 -5.41 -16.05 -14.64
CA ARG A 282 -6.80 -16.47 -14.78
C ARG A 282 -7.71 -15.26 -14.94
N LYS A 283 -8.57 -15.28 -15.96
CA LYS A 283 -9.46 -14.16 -16.29
C LYS A 283 -10.92 -14.52 -16.05
N ALA A 284 -11.66 -13.59 -15.47
CA ALA A 284 -13.10 -13.69 -15.32
C ALA A 284 -13.77 -13.70 -16.69
N ALA A 285 -14.67 -14.65 -16.90
CA ALA A 285 -15.32 -14.88 -18.20
C ALA A 285 -16.13 -13.67 -18.73
N ILE A 286 -16.56 -12.76 -17.86
CA ILE A 286 -17.45 -11.64 -18.21
C ILE A 286 -16.64 -10.41 -18.63
N THR A 287 -15.69 -10.00 -17.79
CA THR A 287 -14.95 -8.74 -17.97
C THR A 287 -13.55 -8.93 -18.52
N GLY A 288 -13.05 -10.17 -18.54
CA GLY A 288 -11.63 -10.42 -18.80
C GLY A 288 -10.72 -9.93 -17.67
N THR A 289 -11.27 -9.40 -16.57
CA THR A 289 -10.50 -8.95 -15.41
C THR A 289 -9.81 -10.14 -14.75
N ASP A 290 -8.61 -9.94 -14.23
CA ASP A 290 -7.91 -10.96 -13.47
C ASP A 290 -8.70 -11.45 -12.25
N GLU A 291 -8.78 -12.76 -12.07
CA GLU A 291 -9.53 -13.36 -10.97
C GLU A 291 -8.96 -12.97 -9.60
N ASN A 292 -7.64 -12.83 -9.46
CA ASN A 292 -7.04 -12.36 -8.23
C ASN A 292 -7.36 -10.89 -7.99
N PHE A 293 -7.42 -10.06 -9.05
CA PHE A 293 -7.82 -8.67 -8.87
C PHE A 293 -9.27 -8.56 -8.40
N LEU A 294 -10.19 -9.35 -8.95
CA LEU A 294 -11.57 -9.40 -8.45
C LEU A 294 -11.66 -9.94 -7.02
N TYR A 295 -10.85 -10.93 -6.67
CA TYR A 295 -10.76 -11.45 -5.31
C TYR A 295 -10.29 -10.36 -4.32
N GLY A 296 -9.22 -9.66 -4.66
CA GLY A 296 -8.71 -8.52 -3.90
C GLY A 296 -9.72 -7.39 -3.77
N LEU A 297 -10.39 -7.03 -4.87
CA LEU A 297 -11.41 -5.96 -4.91
C LEU A 297 -12.66 -6.33 -4.11
N ALA A 298 -13.10 -7.58 -4.15
CA ALA A 298 -14.17 -8.05 -3.28
C ALA A 298 -13.77 -7.95 -1.80
N GLY A 299 -12.54 -8.34 -1.46
CA GLY A 299 -11.98 -8.15 -0.11
C GLY A 299 -11.92 -6.69 0.32
N PHE A 300 -11.50 -5.80 -0.58
CA PHE A 300 -11.49 -4.34 -0.38
C PHE A 300 -12.87 -3.83 0.04
N TRP A 301 -13.93 -4.27 -0.64
CA TRP A 301 -15.29 -3.91 -0.30
C TRP A 301 -15.75 -4.56 1.01
N VAL A 302 -15.62 -5.88 1.14
CA VAL A 302 -16.13 -6.63 2.29
C VAL A 302 -15.49 -6.14 3.59
N PHE A 303 -14.16 -6.08 3.67
CA PHE A 303 -13.45 -5.67 4.88
C PHE A 303 -13.46 -4.15 5.06
N GLY A 304 -13.11 -3.40 4.03
CA GLY A 304 -12.98 -1.94 4.12
C GLY A 304 -14.30 -1.18 4.15
N GLY A 305 -15.40 -1.78 3.69
CA GLY A 305 -16.71 -1.12 3.67
C GLY A 305 -16.75 0.20 2.88
N GLY A 306 -15.87 0.34 1.89
CA GLY A 306 -15.67 1.56 1.10
C GLY A 306 -14.72 2.60 1.71
N ALA A 307 -14.15 2.35 2.91
CA ALA A 307 -13.23 3.27 3.58
C ALA A 307 -11.80 3.24 3.02
N PHE A 308 -11.38 2.11 2.43
CA PHE A 308 -10.06 1.99 1.83
C PHE A 308 -9.89 2.94 0.63
N THR A 309 -8.66 3.39 0.38
CA THR A 309 -8.39 4.48 -0.57
C THR A 309 -8.14 3.98 -1.97
N GLY A 310 -7.34 2.93 -2.13
CA GLY A 310 -7.04 2.38 -3.45
C GLY A 310 -6.61 0.92 -3.41
N ILE A 311 -6.88 0.20 -4.50
CA ILE A 311 -6.39 -1.14 -4.73
C ILE A 311 -5.76 -1.25 -6.13
N SER A 312 -4.68 -2.00 -6.21
CA SER A 312 -4.01 -2.38 -7.45
C SER A 312 -3.88 -3.90 -7.54
N ALA A 313 -3.54 -4.38 -8.72
CA ALA A 313 -3.00 -5.72 -8.90
C ALA A 313 -1.86 -5.66 -9.92
N THR A 314 -0.73 -6.30 -9.61
CA THR A 314 0.44 -6.35 -10.51
C THR A 314 1.06 -7.74 -10.49
N HIS A 315 1.88 -8.09 -11.48
CA HIS A 315 2.85 -9.18 -11.29
C HIS A 315 3.95 -8.74 -10.32
N HIS A 316 4.74 -9.69 -9.81
CA HIS A 316 5.89 -9.38 -8.94
C HIS A 316 6.85 -8.44 -9.68
N ASP A 317 7.24 -7.34 -9.03
CA ASP A 317 8.09 -6.26 -9.57
C ASP A 317 7.63 -5.57 -10.87
N ALA A 318 6.46 -5.92 -11.41
CA ALA A 318 5.90 -5.32 -12.62
C ALA A 318 5.16 -4.00 -12.31
N TYR A 319 5.94 -2.98 -11.94
CA TYR A 319 5.46 -1.66 -11.52
C TYR A 319 5.54 -0.60 -12.63
N ASP A 320 5.35 -1.00 -13.89
CA ASP A 320 5.41 -0.12 -15.07
C ASP A 320 4.14 -0.10 -15.94
N GLU A 321 3.12 -0.86 -15.55
CA GLU A 321 1.85 -0.99 -16.26
C GLU A 321 0.74 -0.05 -15.72
N ILE A 322 -0.47 -0.22 -16.27
CA ILE A 322 -1.71 0.48 -15.89
C ILE A 322 -2.80 -0.54 -15.52
N PRO A 323 -2.65 -1.24 -14.37
CA PRO A 323 -3.58 -2.31 -14.01
C PRO A 323 -4.99 -1.76 -13.79
N HIS A 324 -5.96 -2.36 -14.48
CA HIS A 324 -7.34 -1.88 -14.47
C HIS A 324 -8.36 -3.02 -14.50
N ALA A 325 -9.50 -2.75 -13.90
CA ALA A 325 -10.70 -3.57 -13.96
C ALA A 325 -11.91 -2.62 -14.06
N PRO A 326 -12.91 -2.89 -14.91
CA PRO A 326 -14.14 -2.09 -14.97
C PRO A 326 -14.81 -1.90 -13.60
N GLU A 327 -14.72 -2.93 -12.74
CA GLU A 327 -15.27 -2.97 -11.39
C GLU A 327 -14.64 -1.94 -10.43
N LEU A 328 -13.46 -1.40 -10.73
CA LEU A 328 -12.82 -0.32 -9.94
C LEU A 328 -13.61 1.00 -9.94
N SER A 329 -14.58 1.13 -10.83
CA SER A 329 -15.48 2.29 -10.88
C SER A 329 -16.78 2.06 -10.11
N TYR A 330 -17.00 0.84 -9.57
CA TYR A 330 -18.26 0.48 -8.95
C TYR A 330 -18.33 1.05 -7.53
N ASP A 331 -19.07 2.14 -7.38
CA ASP A 331 -19.38 2.68 -6.06
C ASP A 331 -20.60 1.96 -5.47
N LEU A 332 -20.35 1.00 -4.59
CA LEU A 332 -21.40 0.21 -3.93
C LEU A 332 -22.20 1.02 -2.90
N GLY A 333 -21.77 2.23 -2.58
CA GLY A 333 -22.38 3.06 -1.54
C GLY A 333 -22.03 2.59 -0.12
N ASP A 334 -22.95 2.85 0.81
CA ASP A 334 -22.71 2.64 2.23
C ASP A 334 -23.02 1.19 2.64
N PRO A 335 -22.26 0.60 3.57
CA PRO A 335 -22.57 -0.73 4.07
C PRO A 335 -23.91 -0.71 4.79
N VAL A 336 -24.81 -1.63 4.42
CA VAL A 336 -26.14 -1.79 5.03
C VAL A 336 -26.06 -2.64 6.30
N GLY A 337 -24.97 -3.37 6.49
CA GLY A 337 -24.70 -4.17 7.68
C GLY A 337 -23.23 -4.56 7.83
N GLY A 338 -22.98 -5.41 8.81
CA GLY A 338 -21.67 -6.03 9.03
C GLY A 338 -21.32 -7.09 7.97
N ILE A 339 -20.14 -7.66 8.12
CA ILE A 339 -19.70 -8.81 7.32
C ILE A 339 -20.47 -10.05 7.78
N ILE A 340 -21.04 -10.79 6.83
CA ILE A 340 -21.68 -12.08 7.08
C ILE A 340 -20.75 -13.19 6.61
N ALA A 341 -20.39 -14.08 7.52
CA ALA A 341 -19.59 -15.27 7.22
C ALA A 341 -20.49 -16.47 6.94
N GLN A 342 -20.24 -17.16 5.83
CA GLN A 342 -20.85 -18.45 5.47
C GLN A 342 -19.72 -19.44 5.19
N SER A 343 -19.36 -20.26 6.18
CA SER A 343 -18.10 -21.03 6.13
C SER A 343 -16.92 -20.09 5.89
N THR A 344 -16.17 -20.26 4.79
CA THR A 344 -15.04 -19.42 4.39
C THR A 344 -15.42 -18.23 3.49
N ALA A 345 -16.69 -18.14 3.05
CA ALA A 345 -17.20 -16.97 2.34
C ALA A 345 -17.44 -15.81 3.30
N GLN A 346 -16.93 -14.64 2.95
CA GLN A 346 -17.21 -13.36 3.60
C GLN A 346 -18.02 -12.50 2.64
N THR A 347 -19.17 -11.99 3.10
CA THR A 347 -20.07 -11.21 2.24
C THR A 347 -20.48 -9.92 2.94
N ARG A 348 -20.79 -8.88 2.16
CA ARG A 348 -21.29 -7.61 2.69
C ARG A 348 -22.23 -6.92 1.72
N ALA A 349 -23.36 -6.49 2.25
CA ALA A 349 -24.37 -5.72 1.50
C ALA A 349 -24.14 -4.21 1.63
N PHE A 350 -24.42 -3.50 0.56
CA PHE A 350 -24.32 -2.06 0.46
C PHE A 350 -25.60 -1.44 -0.11
N THR A 351 -25.75 -0.13 0.03
CA THR A 351 -26.95 0.59 -0.43
C THR A 351 -27.14 0.48 -1.94
N ARG A 352 -26.05 0.33 -2.71
CA ARG A 352 -26.06 0.20 -4.18
C ARG A 352 -25.38 -1.05 -4.70
N GLY A 353 -25.11 -2.05 -3.86
CA GLY A 353 -24.50 -3.28 -4.33
C GLY A 353 -24.24 -4.32 -3.25
N TRP A 354 -23.41 -5.30 -3.59
CA TRP A 354 -23.02 -6.40 -2.72
C TRP A 354 -21.67 -6.94 -3.17
N ALA A 355 -20.84 -7.35 -2.23
CA ALA A 355 -19.56 -7.98 -2.50
C ALA A 355 -19.41 -9.27 -1.71
N ALA A 356 -18.70 -10.24 -2.28
CA ALA A 356 -18.38 -11.49 -1.64
C ALA A 356 -17.03 -12.04 -2.08
N LEU A 357 -16.31 -12.66 -1.15
CA LEU A 357 -15.10 -13.40 -1.44
C LEU A 357 -15.07 -14.71 -0.65
N ASN A 358 -14.55 -15.76 -1.26
CA ASN A 358 -14.28 -17.02 -0.59
C ASN A 358 -12.81 -17.07 -0.19
N THR A 359 -12.54 -16.99 1.10
CA THR A 359 -11.18 -17.02 1.64
C THR A 359 -10.61 -18.43 1.82
N GLY A 360 -11.42 -19.45 1.51
CA GLY A 360 -11.07 -20.86 1.70
C GLY A 360 -10.61 -21.56 0.43
N SER A 361 -10.07 -22.76 0.62
CA SER A 361 -9.56 -23.64 -0.44
C SER A 361 -10.61 -24.58 -1.05
N LYS A 362 -11.89 -24.42 -0.67
CA LYS A 362 -13.02 -25.20 -1.18
C LYS A 362 -14.12 -24.27 -1.66
N ASP A 363 -14.83 -24.71 -2.69
CA ASP A 363 -15.99 -24.02 -3.21
C ASP A 363 -17.12 -23.94 -2.17
N VAL A 364 -17.85 -22.83 -2.18
CA VAL A 364 -18.96 -22.59 -1.25
C VAL A 364 -20.16 -22.03 -2.01
N THR A 365 -21.36 -22.51 -1.70
CA THR A 365 -22.59 -21.91 -2.21
C THR A 365 -22.92 -20.68 -1.40
N VAL A 366 -23.08 -19.54 -2.06
CA VAL A 366 -23.45 -18.26 -1.44
C VAL A 366 -24.84 -17.84 -1.88
N THR A 367 -25.61 -17.29 -0.95
CA THR A 367 -26.91 -16.66 -1.24
C THR A 367 -26.69 -15.19 -1.61
N VAL A 368 -27.40 -14.72 -2.63
CA VAL A 368 -27.25 -13.38 -3.20
C VAL A 368 -28.52 -12.57 -2.96
N PRO A 369 -28.41 -11.30 -2.52
CA PRO A 369 -29.56 -10.40 -2.46
C PRO A 369 -30.23 -10.22 -3.83
N SER A 370 -31.55 -10.04 -3.83
CA SER A 370 -32.31 -9.77 -5.07
C SER A 370 -31.91 -8.44 -5.72
N ASN A 371 -32.23 -8.29 -7.01
CA ASN A 371 -32.08 -7.05 -7.79
C ASN A 371 -30.63 -6.58 -8.00
N LEU A 372 -29.70 -7.53 -8.04
CA LEU A 372 -28.29 -7.28 -8.38
C LEU A 372 -28.00 -7.64 -9.83
N VAL A 373 -27.04 -6.93 -10.41
CA VAL A 373 -26.52 -7.15 -11.76
C VAL A 373 -25.00 -7.32 -11.75
N ASP A 374 -24.52 -8.13 -12.68
CA ASP A 374 -23.09 -8.30 -12.94
C ASP A 374 -22.52 -7.13 -13.78
N ALA A 375 -21.25 -7.25 -14.16
CA ALA A 375 -20.57 -6.24 -14.95
C ALA A 375 -21.13 -6.05 -16.37
N ALA A 376 -21.83 -7.06 -16.91
CA ALA A 376 -22.52 -7.02 -18.19
C ALA A 376 -24.01 -6.60 -18.05
N ASN A 377 -24.41 -6.07 -16.89
CA ASN A 377 -25.79 -5.71 -16.55
C ASN A 377 -26.78 -6.88 -16.59
N ARG A 378 -26.30 -8.11 -16.45
CA ARG A 378 -27.17 -9.30 -16.40
C ARG A 378 -27.62 -9.57 -14.96
N PRO A 379 -28.88 -10.01 -14.74
CA PRO A 379 -29.34 -10.40 -13.42
C PRO A 379 -28.48 -11.51 -12.81
N VAL A 380 -28.14 -11.36 -11.53
CA VAL A 380 -27.39 -12.38 -10.78
C VAL A 380 -28.39 -13.40 -10.18
N PRO A 381 -28.11 -14.71 -10.23
CA PRO A 381 -28.96 -15.73 -9.60
C PRO A 381 -29.03 -15.52 -8.07
N SER A 382 -30.12 -15.97 -7.45
CA SER A 382 -30.34 -15.88 -5.99
C SER A 382 -29.34 -16.69 -5.16
N SER A 383 -28.63 -17.63 -5.78
CA SER A 383 -27.47 -18.32 -5.21
C SER A 383 -26.55 -18.83 -6.31
N PHE A 384 -25.26 -18.95 -6.02
CA PHE A 384 -24.29 -19.57 -6.92
C PHE A 384 -23.11 -20.17 -6.14
N THR A 385 -22.31 -20.98 -6.81
CA THR A 385 -21.06 -21.53 -6.25
C THR A 385 -19.93 -20.51 -6.43
N LEU A 386 -19.43 -19.98 -5.31
CA LEU A 386 -18.24 -19.14 -5.26
C LEU A 386 -17.01 -20.03 -5.05
N ARG A 387 -16.15 -20.10 -6.06
CA ARG A 387 -14.99 -21.00 -6.03
C ARG A 387 -13.99 -20.62 -4.95
N ALA A 388 -13.12 -21.55 -4.59
CA ALA A 388 -11.97 -21.29 -3.74
C ALA A 388 -11.18 -20.05 -4.22
N HIS A 389 -10.87 -19.13 -3.30
CA HIS A 389 -10.11 -17.90 -3.56
C HIS A 389 -10.66 -17.02 -4.69
N GLN A 390 -11.99 -17.04 -4.88
CA GLN A 390 -12.69 -16.19 -5.84
C GLN A 390 -13.41 -15.05 -5.12
N GLY A 391 -13.49 -13.88 -5.77
CA GLY A 391 -14.33 -12.77 -5.34
C GLY A 391 -15.21 -12.24 -6.45
N VAL A 392 -16.32 -11.62 -6.05
CA VAL A 392 -17.29 -10.96 -6.93
C VAL A 392 -17.75 -9.65 -6.33
N VAL A 393 -18.07 -8.70 -7.21
CA VAL A 393 -18.67 -7.41 -6.87
C VAL A 393 -19.86 -7.17 -7.79
N TYR A 394 -21.03 -6.97 -7.20
CA TYR A 394 -22.28 -6.76 -7.92
C TYR A 394 -22.91 -5.42 -7.54
N ARG A 395 -23.57 -4.80 -8.51
CA ARG A 395 -24.27 -3.52 -8.35
C ARG A 395 -25.77 -3.76 -8.30
N ARG A 396 -26.52 -2.87 -7.66
CA ARG A 396 -27.97 -2.82 -7.85
C ARG A 396 -28.27 -2.37 -9.27
N LYS A 397 -29.31 -2.96 -9.86
CA LYS A 397 -29.86 -2.45 -11.11
C LYS A 397 -30.32 -1.01 -10.89
N ALA A 398 -29.82 -0.09 -11.73
CA ALA A 398 -30.22 1.32 -11.71
C ALA A 398 -31.70 1.48 -12.01
#